data_AF-A0A927UT79-F1
#
_entry.id   AF-A0A927UT79-F1
#
_cell.length_a   1.000
_cell.length_b   1.000
_cell.length_c   1.000
_cell.angle_alpha   90.00
_cell.angle_beta   90.00
_cell.angle_gamma   90.00
#
_symmetry.space_group_name_H-M   'P 1'
#
loop_
_entity.id
_entity.type
_entity.pdbx_description
1 polymer ?
#
loop_
_entity_poly.entity_id
_entity_poly.type
_entity_poly.pdbx_seq_one_letter_code
_entity_poly.pdbx_strand_id
1 'polypeptide(L)'
;MVVSTPTPTRAPVIVSTPTPVYTPAPTPKPTQKPTSSSEYILPYSNSRFYTRSEISGLSASELRLARNEIYARHGAIFTSADLDAHFRSCSWYRPTISVSQIDEDAAFNVYEYTNMEVIRGLE
;
A
#
# COMPACT_ATOMS: atom_id res chain seq x y z
N MET A 1 -32.61 35.14 -54.21
CA MET A 1 -31.31 34.76 -53.62
C MET A 1 -31.26 35.24 -52.19
N VAL A 2 -31.36 34.34 -51.22
CA VAL A 2 -30.82 34.47 -49.86
C VAL A 2 -30.71 33.04 -49.35
N VAL A 3 -29.51 32.52 -49.13
CA VAL A 3 -29.34 31.24 -48.44
C VAL A 3 -28.24 31.39 -47.41
N SER A 4 -28.66 31.18 -46.18
CA SER A 4 -27.93 31.29 -44.93
C SER A 4 -26.73 30.35 -44.85
N THR A 5 -25.68 30.78 -44.15
CA THR A 5 -24.59 29.92 -43.68
C THR A 5 -25.02 29.07 -42.48
N PRO A 6 -24.36 27.92 -42.27
CA PRO A 6 -23.82 27.68 -40.93
C PRO A 6 -22.39 27.07 -40.90
N THR A 7 -21.51 27.76 -40.16
CA THR A 7 -20.60 27.36 -39.06
C THR A 7 -19.84 26.00 -39.06
N PRO A 8 -18.54 25.98 -38.66
CA PRO A 8 -17.62 24.84 -38.80
C PRO A 8 -17.81 23.72 -37.77
N THR A 9 -17.56 22.47 -38.18
CA THR A 9 -17.67 21.26 -37.34
C THR A 9 -16.30 20.60 -37.10
N ARG A 10 -15.77 20.87 -35.90
CA ARG A 10 -15.31 19.93 -34.86
C ARG A 10 -14.25 18.85 -35.19
N ALA A 11 -13.09 19.02 -34.56
CA ALA A 11 -11.97 18.09 -34.36
C ALA A 11 -12.35 16.81 -33.54
N PRO A 12 -11.54 15.73 -33.58
CA PRO A 12 -11.97 14.39 -33.15
C PRO A 12 -12.15 14.24 -31.63
N VAL A 13 -13.12 13.39 -31.28
CA VAL A 13 -13.59 13.12 -29.91
C VAL A 13 -12.64 12.16 -29.21
N ILE A 14 -12.01 12.64 -28.14
CA ILE A 14 -11.28 11.82 -27.16
C ILE A 14 -12.34 11.15 -26.28
N VAL A 15 -12.44 9.82 -26.33
CA VAL A 15 -13.36 9.05 -25.48
C VAL A 15 -12.76 8.98 -24.08
N SER A 16 -13.20 9.89 -23.20
CA SER A 16 -12.99 9.77 -21.76
C SER A 16 -13.99 8.75 -21.19
N THR A 17 -13.50 7.61 -20.74
CA THR A 17 -14.27 6.65 -19.94
C THR A 17 -14.62 7.27 -18.58
N PRO A 18 -15.85 7.08 -18.05
CA PRO A 18 -16.27 7.69 -16.80
C PRO A 18 -15.64 7.00 -15.58
N THR A 19 -15.08 7.81 -14.69
CA THR A 19 -14.63 7.47 -13.33
C THR A 19 -15.83 7.07 -12.45
N PRO A 20 -15.77 6.02 -11.62
CA PRO A 20 -16.76 5.83 -10.57
C PRO A 20 -16.52 6.87 -9.47
N VAL A 21 -17.48 7.80 -9.32
CA VAL A 21 -17.49 8.80 -8.25
C VAL A 21 -17.97 8.15 -6.97
N TYR A 22 -17.08 8.00 -5.99
CA TYR A 22 -17.47 7.75 -4.60
C TYR A 22 -17.47 9.07 -3.83
N THR A 23 -18.66 9.57 -3.50
CA THR A 23 -18.85 10.71 -2.60
C THR A 23 -19.11 10.18 -1.19
N PRO A 24 -18.22 10.39 -0.20
CA PRO A 24 -18.61 10.25 1.20
C PRO A 24 -19.19 11.59 1.71
N ALA A 25 -20.36 11.50 2.35
CA ALA A 25 -21.06 12.60 3.01
C ALA A 25 -20.26 13.16 4.20
N PRO A 26 -20.41 14.45 4.58
CA PRO A 26 -19.78 15.01 5.77
C PRO A 26 -20.70 14.89 6.98
N THR A 27 -20.23 14.36 8.10
CA THR A 27 -20.80 14.66 9.44
C THR A 27 -19.69 14.58 10.51
N PRO A 28 -19.61 15.54 11.46
CA PRO A 28 -18.50 15.63 12.41
C PRO A 28 -18.81 15.07 13.83
N LYS A 29 -17.72 14.90 14.61
CA LYS A 29 -17.54 14.97 16.10
C LYS A 29 -17.36 13.63 16.90
N PRO A 30 -16.72 13.62 18.11
CA PRO A 30 -15.26 13.47 18.30
C PRO A 30 -14.80 12.44 19.39
N THR A 31 -13.48 12.19 19.44
CA THR A 31 -12.65 11.83 20.64
C THR A 31 -12.34 10.34 20.94
N GLN A 32 -11.27 9.76 20.35
CA GLN A 32 -10.01 9.34 21.05
C GLN A 32 -9.03 8.47 20.20
N LYS A 33 -7.73 8.82 20.34
CA LYS A 33 -6.45 8.30 19.76
C LYS A 33 -6.08 8.67 18.30
N PRO A 34 -4.94 9.36 18.06
CA PRO A 34 -4.27 9.39 16.76
C PRO A 34 -3.55 8.02 16.60
N THR A 35 -3.35 7.34 15.47
CA THR A 35 -3.27 7.72 14.05
C THR A 35 -3.22 6.38 13.30
N SER A 36 -4.21 5.98 12.50
CA SER A 36 -4.08 4.80 11.62
C SER A 36 -5.02 4.91 10.42
N SER A 37 -4.80 5.93 9.59
CA SER A 37 -5.11 5.83 8.15
C SER A 37 -3.83 5.52 7.37
N SER A 38 -2.87 4.85 8.00
CA SER A 38 -1.65 4.41 7.35
C SER A 38 -1.87 2.96 6.95
N GLU A 39 -1.92 2.68 5.65
CA GLU A 39 -1.92 1.32 5.09
C GLU A 39 -0.62 0.55 5.39
N TYR A 40 0.31 1.17 6.12
CA TYR A 40 1.58 0.62 6.56
C TYR A 40 1.63 0.52 8.08
N ILE A 41 2.17 -0.59 8.58
CA ILE A 41 2.58 -0.84 9.96
C ILE A 41 3.91 -0.14 10.26
N LEU A 42 4.91 -0.27 9.37
CA LEU A 42 6.23 0.35 9.50
C LEU A 42 6.57 1.16 8.24
N PRO A 43 5.98 2.36 8.07
CA PRO A 43 6.07 3.13 6.83
C PRO A 43 7.50 3.51 6.41
N TYR A 44 8.45 3.52 7.36
CA TYR A 44 9.85 3.86 7.12
C TYR A 44 10.78 2.63 7.15
N SER A 45 10.21 1.42 7.06
CA SER A 45 10.97 0.15 7.04
C SER A 45 11.99 0.10 5.90
N ASN A 46 11.75 0.86 4.82
CA ASN A 46 12.64 0.99 3.67
C ASN A 46 13.68 2.12 3.76
N SER A 47 13.63 2.98 4.80
CA SER A 47 14.44 4.20 4.84
C SER A 47 15.08 4.53 6.19
N ARG A 48 14.74 3.81 7.27
CA ARG A 48 15.40 3.96 8.58
C ARG A 48 15.48 2.64 9.32
N PHE A 49 16.31 2.58 10.36
CA PHE A 49 16.33 1.48 11.31
C PHE A 49 15.27 1.67 12.40
N TYR A 50 14.59 0.58 12.76
CA TYR A 50 13.75 0.50 13.94
C TYR A 50 14.48 -0.20 15.07
N THR A 51 14.39 0.36 16.27
CA THR A 51 14.97 -0.26 17.45
C THR A 51 14.06 -1.38 17.99
N ARG A 52 14.65 -2.33 18.72
CA ARG A 52 13.87 -3.38 19.42
C ARG A 52 12.79 -2.79 20.31
N SER A 53 13.06 -1.69 21.01
CA SER A 53 12.09 -1.05 21.89
C SER A 53 10.88 -0.51 21.13
N GLU A 54 11.09 0.06 19.94
CA GLU A 54 9.99 0.55 19.08
C GLU A 54 9.14 -0.59 18.54
N ILE A 55 9.76 -1.72 18.18
CA ILE A 55 9.06 -2.88 17.64
C ILE A 55 8.39 -3.70 18.75
N SER A 56 8.95 -3.74 19.96
CA SER A 56 8.43 -4.52 21.10
C SER A 56 7.05 -4.07 21.60
N GLY A 57 6.61 -2.87 21.21
CA GLY A 57 5.27 -2.38 21.51
C GLY A 57 4.17 -2.98 20.61
N LEU A 58 4.55 -3.66 19.54
CA LEU A 58 3.63 -4.28 18.59
C LEU A 58 3.15 -5.65 19.09
N SER A 59 1.90 -5.98 18.77
CA SER A 59 1.35 -7.32 18.99
C SER A 59 1.96 -8.35 18.03
N ALA A 60 1.89 -9.64 18.36
CA ALA A 60 2.38 -10.71 17.48
C ALA A 60 1.78 -10.65 16.06
N SER A 61 0.49 -10.26 15.93
CA SER A 61 -0.14 -10.03 14.63
C SER A 61 0.46 -8.85 13.88
N GLU A 62 0.78 -7.75 14.57
CA GLU A 62 1.40 -6.58 13.97
C GLU A 62 2.86 -6.84 13.59
N LEU A 63 3.59 -7.63 14.38
CA LEU A 63 4.94 -8.09 14.04
C LEU A 63 4.92 -8.94 12.77
N ARG A 64 3.96 -9.88 12.67
CA ARG A 64 3.77 -10.68 11.46
C ARG A 64 3.43 -9.80 10.27
N LEU A 65 2.52 -8.83 10.41
CA LEU A 65 2.19 -7.91 9.33
C LEU A 65 3.38 -7.01 8.96
N ALA A 66 4.12 -6.47 9.93
CA ALA A 66 5.29 -5.63 9.71
C ALA A 66 6.41 -6.37 8.97
N ARG A 67 6.66 -7.63 9.32
CA ARG A 67 7.61 -8.46 8.58
C ARG A 67 7.12 -8.68 7.14
N ASN A 68 5.86 -9.12 6.98
CA ASN A 68 5.30 -9.38 5.65
C ASN A 68 5.13 -8.11 4.81
N GLU A 69 5.03 -6.93 5.43
CA GLU A 69 5.00 -5.64 4.72
C GLU A 69 6.27 -5.44 3.91
N ILE A 70 7.44 -5.79 4.45
CA ILE A 70 8.71 -5.70 3.73
C ILE A 70 8.65 -6.58 2.47
N TYR A 71 8.22 -7.84 2.60
CA TYR A 71 8.02 -8.72 1.45
C TYR A 71 6.97 -8.17 0.46
N ALA A 72 5.87 -7.61 0.97
CA ALA A 72 4.78 -7.07 0.16
C ALA A 72 5.25 -5.86 -0.68
N ARG A 73 6.16 -5.03 -0.17
CA ARG A 73 6.78 -3.93 -0.92
C ARG A 73 7.60 -4.42 -2.11
N HIS A 74 8.16 -5.62 -2.01
CA HIS A 74 8.88 -6.32 -3.08
C HIS A 74 7.96 -7.18 -3.96
N GLY A 75 6.64 -7.07 -3.78
CA GLY A 75 5.63 -7.74 -4.60
C GLY A 75 5.43 -9.21 -4.25
N ALA A 76 5.73 -9.61 -3.02
CA ALA A 76 5.50 -10.97 -2.56
C ALA A 76 4.02 -11.36 -2.61
N ILE A 77 3.71 -12.51 -3.19
CA ILE A 77 2.38 -13.12 -3.21
C ILE A 77 2.24 -14.04 -2.01
N PHE A 78 1.25 -13.75 -1.15
CA PHE A 78 1.00 -14.52 0.05
C PHE A 78 0.03 -15.67 -0.20
N THR A 79 0.33 -16.84 0.35
CA THR A 79 -0.59 -18.00 0.33
C THR A 79 -1.57 -17.98 1.51
N SER A 80 -1.25 -17.23 2.58
CA SER A 80 -2.13 -17.08 3.73
C SER A 80 -3.26 -16.11 3.39
N ALA A 81 -4.51 -16.55 3.53
CA ALA A 81 -5.68 -15.77 3.14
C ALA A 81 -5.79 -14.44 3.90
N ASP A 82 -5.36 -14.40 5.16
CA ASP A 82 -5.36 -13.19 5.97
C ASP A 82 -4.35 -12.15 5.48
N LEU A 83 -3.13 -12.58 5.13
CA LEU A 83 -2.09 -11.70 4.60
C LEU A 83 -2.45 -11.20 3.20
N ASP A 84 -2.91 -12.10 2.32
CA ASP A 84 -3.32 -11.75 0.96
C ASP A 84 -4.48 -10.75 0.99
N ALA A 85 -5.53 -11.00 1.80
CA ALA A 85 -6.63 -10.07 1.95
C ALA A 85 -6.19 -8.72 2.53
N HIS A 86 -5.31 -8.71 3.52
CA HIS A 86 -4.78 -7.48 4.11
C HIS A 86 -4.01 -6.65 3.07
N PHE A 87 -2.98 -7.20 2.44
CA PHE A 87 -2.15 -6.42 1.51
C PHE A 87 -2.89 -6.08 0.21
N ARG A 88 -3.84 -6.89 -0.25
CA ARG A 88 -4.71 -6.50 -1.40
C ARG A 88 -5.58 -5.29 -1.12
N SER A 89 -5.87 -5.00 0.15
CA SER A 89 -6.59 -3.78 0.53
C SER A 89 -5.69 -2.53 0.49
N CYS A 90 -4.37 -2.71 0.46
CA CYS A 90 -3.40 -1.62 0.36
C CYS A 90 -3.25 -1.13 -1.08
N SER A 91 -3.40 0.17 -1.28
CA SER A 91 -3.30 0.86 -2.58
C SER A 91 -1.91 0.74 -3.21
N TRP A 92 -0.88 0.57 -2.39
CA TRP A 92 0.53 0.46 -2.80
C TRP A 92 0.96 -0.97 -3.16
N TYR A 93 0.24 -2.00 -2.75
CA TYR A 93 0.66 -3.39 -2.92
C TYR A 93 0.54 -3.85 -4.38
N ARG A 94 1.58 -4.48 -4.90
CA ARG A 94 1.66 -4.97 -6.28
C ARG A 94 2.22 -6.41 -6.29
N PRO A 95 1.36 -7.43 -6.24
CA PRO A 95 1.80 -8.83 -6.25
C PRO A 95 2.46 -9.20 -7.60
N THR A 96 3.71 -9.66 -7.56
CA THR A 96 4.51 -10.01 -8.75
C THR A 96 5.18 -11.38 -8.64
N ILE A 97 5.72 -11.74 -7.48
CA ILE A 97 6.52 -12.96 -7.28
C ILE A 97 6.12 -13.67 -5.99
N SER A 98 6.22 -15.00 -5.93
CA SER A 98 5.90 -15.73 -4.70
C SER A 98 6.91 -15.41 -3.60
N VAL A 99 6.47 -15.36 -2.33
CA VAL A 99 7.36 -15.12 -1.17
C VAL A 99 8.59 -16.04 -1.22
N SER A 100 8.40 -17.32 -1.54
CA SER A 100 9.49 -18.32 -1.61
C SER A 100 10.50 -18.09 -2.74
N GLN A 101 10.23 -17.18 -3.68
CA GLN A 101 11.13 -16.83 -4.78
C GLN A 101 11.88 -15.52 -4.53
N ILE A 102 11.62 -14.84 -3.41
CA ILE A 102 12.34 -13.63 -3.03
C ILE A 102 13.69 -14.05 -2.45
N ASP A 103 14.74 -13.60 -3.09
CA ASP A 103 16.09 -13.62 -2.54
C ASP A 103 16.25 -12.37 -1.66
N GLU A 104 16.19 -12.55 -0.34
CA GLU A 104 16.22 -11.45 0.63
C GLU A 104 17.49 -10.62 0.53
N ASP A 105 18.65 -11.25 0.29
CA ASP A 105 19.94 -10.57 0.17
C ASP A 105 20.02 -9.70 -1.10
N ALA A 106 19.32 -10.11 -2.17
CA ALA A 106 19.29 -9.37 -3.43
C ALA A 106 18.14 -8.35 -3.50
N ALA A 107 17.00 -8.64 -2.89
CA ALA A 107 15.79 -7.82 -2.96
C ALA A 107 15.81 -6.70 -1.92
N PHE A 108 16.24 -6.99 -0.68
CA PHE A 108 16.08 -6.06 0.42
C PHE A 108 17.25 -5.09 0.50
N ASN A 109 16.93 -3.83 0.78
CA ASN A 109 17.98 -2.88 1.13
C ASN A 109 18.46 -3.09 2.59
N VAL A 110 19.53 -2.39 2.98
CA VAL A 110 20.13 -2.52 4.32
C VAL A 110 19.16 -2.23 5.47
N TYR A 111 18.23 -1.28 5.29
CA TYR A 111 17.23 -0.95 6.32
C TYR A 111 16.20 -2.06 6.41
N GLU A 112 15.66 -2.51 5.29
CA GLU A 112 14.65 -3.58 5.22
C GLU A 112 15.19 -4.87 5.82
N TYR A 113 16.38 -5.28 5.42
CA TYR A 113 17.05 -6.47 5.94
C TYR A 113 17.23 -6.40 7.46
N THR A 114 17.80 -5.28 7.96
CA THR A 114 18.05 -5.11 9.40
C THR A 114 16.75 -5.06 10.20
N ASN A 115 15.74 -4.34 9.70
CA ASN A 115 14.45 -4.22 10.37
C ASN A 115 13.71 -5.56 10.39
N MET A 116 13.75 -6.30 9.29
CA MET A 116 13.19 -7.65 9.19
C MET A 116 13.78 -8.56 10.27
N GLU A 117 15.11 -8.56 10.43
CA GLU A 117 15.80 -9.34 11.45
C GLU A 117 15.41 -8.93 12.88
N VAL A 118 15.25 -7.63 13.14
CA VAL A 118 14.77 -7.16 14.45
C VAL A 118 13.35 -7.62 14.74
N ILE A 119 12.44 -7.53 13.76
CA ILE A 119 11.06 -8.00 13.88
C ILE A 119 11.03 -9.50 14.10
N ARG A 120 11.80 -10.27 13.31
CA ARG A 120 11.89 -11.73 13.41
C ARG A 120 12.39 -12.19 14.78
N GLY A 121 13.26 -11.42 15.43
CA GLY A 121 13.73 -11.71 16.78
C GLY A 121 12.73 -11.41 17.90
N LEU A 122 11.58 -10.82 17.58
CA LEU A 122 10.53 -10.43 18.53
C LEU A 122 9.18 -11.15 18.29
N GLU A 123 9.00 -11.76 17.12
CA GLU A 123 7.85 -12.61 16.77
C GLU A 123 7.96 -14.01 17.39
#